data_AF-A0A842WV75-F1
#
_entry.id   AF-A0A842WV75-F1
#
_cell.length_a   1.000
_cell.length_b   1.000
_cell.length_c   1.000
_cell.angle_alpha   90.00
_cell.angle_beta   90.00
_cell.angle_gamma   90.00
#
_symmetry.space_group_name_H-M   'P 1'
#
loop_
_entity.id
_entity.type
_entity.pdbx_description
1 polymer ?
#
loop_
_entity_poly.entity_id
_entity_poly.type
_entity_poly.pdbx_seq_one_letter_code
_entity_poly.pdbx_strand_id
1 'polypeptide(L)'
;MNSRSIRIKNGHEMCISIQTIFSVVLLVYLCMMPLFVSATSFSPRNATHIFAADEPQVTLSYYSLWNTTPTPISSGAHISGDHVILLAEWVPSALIDNTSIEVHAPAIPITLNNESLSESITIDTRSLGNNATCVVNVTAWLTNGTAISELFSDIFIGNFFVPSVSLLTPTGSSIWTGVNVISWTATDPNIAETLTFDVFLSSDSGQSYQEIAQDLSNMSLEWNTTGLIKNDTYRIRVRVTDGIYSNYDTSESFIAGDVIITPTTTETTTTTTSTTPTTTSPDVITAAFIVAAIISSGIMAIVVYYVARKWF
;
A
#
# COMPACT_ATOMS: atom_id res chain seq x y z
N MET A 1 -57.36 -28.78 -97.37
CA MET A 1 -58.76 -28.59 -97.79
C MET A 1 -59.56 -28.02 -96.63
N ASN A 2 -60.38 -27.02 -96.92
CA ASN A 2 -61.27 -26.26 -96.02
C ASN A 2 -62.04 -27.10 -94.99
N SER A 3 -62.29 -26.52 -93.81
CA SER A 3 -63.64 -26.08 -93.39
C SER A 3 -63.66 -25.74 -91.89
N ARG A 4 -63.76 -24.45 -91.51
CA ARG A 4 -64.92 -23.80 -90.84
C ARG A 4 -65.59 -24.68 -89.76
N SER A 5 -65.35 -24.41 -88.46
CA SER A 5 -65.99 -23.38 -87.61
C SER A 5 -67.50 -23.58 -87.40
N ILE A 6 -67.89 -23.96 -86.18
CA ILE A 6 -69.18 -23.60 -85.56
C ILE A 6 -68.92 -23.18 -84.11
N ARG A 7 -69.36 -21.96 -83.79
CA ARG A 7 -69.33 -21.28 -82.49
C ARG A 7 -70.74 -21.35 -81.89
N ILE A 8 -70.86 -21.79 -80.63
CA ILE A 8 -72.01 -21.53 -79.74
C ILE A 8 -71.42 -21.26 -78.35
N LYS A 9 -71.20 -19.98 -77.98
CA LYS A 9 -72.05 -19.12 -77.11
C LYS A 9 -72.27 -19.64 -75.67
N ASN A 10 -71.38 -19.15 -74.79
CA ASN A 10 -71.56 -18.64 -73.42
C ASN A 10 -72.76 -19.12 -72.58
N GLY A 11 -72.45 -19.92 -71.56
CA GLY A 11 -73.04 -19.80 -70.22
C GLY A 11 -71.89 -19.59 -69.23
N HIS A 12 -71.63 -18.33 -68.86
CA HIS A 12 -70.65 -17.98 -67.83
C HIS A 12 -71.31 -18.25 -66.46
N GLU A 13 -71.28 -19.49 -66.00
CA GLU A 13 -71.53 -19.76 -64.59
C GLU A 13 -70.26 -19.39 -63.82
N MET A 14 -70.40 -18.34 -63.02
CA MET A 14 -69.36 -17.78 -62.17
C MET A 14 -69.12 -18.75 -61.01
N CYS A 15 -68.24 -19.75 -61.23
CA CYS A 15 -67.77 -20.64 -60.17
C CYS A 15 -66.80 -19.85 -59.28
N ILE A 16 -67.35 -19.12 -58.31
CA ILE A 16 -66.59 -18.46 -57.25
C ILE A 16 -65.96 -19.59 -56.43
N SER A 17 -64.65 -19.80 -56.62
CA SER A 17 -63.86 -20.77 -55.88
C SER A 17 -63.99 -20.50 -54.38
N ILE A 18 -64.33 -21.52 -53.60
CA ILE A 18 -64.48 -21.52 -52.12
C ILE A 18 -63.28 -20.86 -51.43
N GLN A 19 -62.10 -20.90 -52.05
CA GLN A 19 -60.88 -20.29 -51.54
C GLN A 19 -60.92 -18.75 -51.55
N THR A 20 -61.60 -18.15 -52.52
CA THR A 20 -61.79 -16.67 -52.59
C THR A 20 -62.83 -16.17 -51.60
N ILE A 21 -63.86 -16.96 -51.31
CA ILE A 21 -64.86 -16.63 -50.27
C ILE A 21 -64.19 -16.69 -48.89
N PHE A 22 -63.34 -17.68 -48.63
CA PHE A 22 -62.64 -17.80 -47.35
C PHE A 22 -61.68 -16.63 -47.09
N SER A 23 -60.94 -16.17 -48.11
CA SER A 23 -60.04 -15.02 -47.95
C SER A 23 -60.77 -13.71 -47.71
N VAL A 24 -61.93 -13.49 -48.35
CA VAL A 24 -62.73 -12.27 -48.13
C VAL A 24 -63.41 -12.31 -46.76
N VAL A 25 -63.90 -13.47 -46.32
CA VAL A 25 -64.51 -13.62 -44.98
C VAL A 25 -63.48 -13.41 -43.88
N LEU A 26 -62.25 -13.91 -44.02
CA LEU A 26 -61.18 -13.70 -43.04
C LEU A 26 -60.75 -12.22 -42.96
N LEU A 27 -60.68 -11.53 -44.10
CA LEU A 27 -60.32 -10.11 -44.14
C LEU A 27 -61.41 -9.22 -43.53
N VAL A 28 -62.69 -9.53 -43.78
CA VAL A 28 -63.82 -8.83 -43.16
C VAL A 28 -63.88 -9.12 -41.65
N TYR A 29 -63.54 -10.34 -41.21
CA TYR A 29 -63.49 -10.70 -39.80
C TYR A 29 -62.38 -9.94 -39.05
N LEU A 30 -61.21 -9.75 -39.67
CA LEU A 30 -60.11 -8.94 -39.12
C LEU A 30 -60.45 -7.44 -39.06
N CYS A 31 -61.22 -6.91 -40.02
CA CYS A 31 -61.65 -5.50 -40.01
C CYS A 31 -62.84 -5.22 -39.07
N MET A 32 -63.59 -6.24 -38.65
CA MET A 32 -64.78 -6.09 -37.79
C MET A 32 -64.51 -6.41 -36.31
N MET A 33 -63.26 -6.67 -35.93
CA MET A 33 -62.89 -6.84 -34.52
C MET A 33 -62.82 -5.46 -33.83
N PRO A 34 -63.64 -5.19 -32.80
CA PRO A 34 -63.46 -4.00 -31.98
C PRO A 34 -62.16 -4.12 -31.19
N LEU A 35 -61.34 -3.07 -31.24
CA LEU A 35 -60.21 -2.88 -30.32
C LEU A 35 -60.75 -2.78 -28.90
N PHE A 36 -60.81 -3.91 -28.18
CA PHE A 36 -60.99 -3.90 -26.74
C PHE A 36 -59.69 -3.41 -26.09
N VAL A 37 -59.55 -2.09 -25.98
CA VAL A 37 -58.69 -1.48 -24.98
C VAL A 37 -59.43 -1.63 -23.65
N SER A 38 -59.04 -2.63 -22.86
CA SER A 38 -59.44 -2.70 -21.46
C SER A 38 -58.77 -1.55 -20.71
N ALA A 39 -59.41 -0.39 -20.68
CA ALA A 39 -59.10 0.64 -19.71
C ALA A 39 -59.61 0.15 -18.34
N THR A 40 -58.76 -0.55 -17.60
CA THR A 40 -58.99 -0.76 -16.17
C THR A 40 -58.80 0.58 -15.47
N SER A 41 -59.91 1.24 -15.15
CA SER A 41 -59.92 2.39 -14.25
C SER A 41 -59.54 1.92 -12.85
N PHE A 42 -58.25 2.00 -12.50
CA PHE A 42 -57.82 1.82 -11.12
C PHE A 42 -58.06 3.13 -10.36
N SER A 43 -58.99 3.08 -9.40
CA SER A 43 -59.16 4.15 -8.41
C SER A 43 -57.96 4.14 -7.45
N PRO A 44 -57.36 5.29 -7.11
CA PRO A 44 -56.18 5.31 -6.26
C PRO A 44 -56.61 5.01 -4.82
N ARG A 45 -56.23 3.85 -4.31
CA ARG A 45 -56.21 3.59 -2.87
C ARG A 45 -54.76 3.43 -2.45
N ASN A 46 -54.21 4.50 -1.87
CA ASN A 46 -52.98 4.59 -1.09
C ASN A 46 -51.96 3.46 -1.30
N ALA A 47 -51.40 3.38 -2.51
CA ALA A 47 -50.07 2.83 -2.68
C ALA A 47 -49.12 4.03 -2.54
N THR A 48 -48.30 4.04 -1.49
CA THR A 48 -47.09 4.84 -1.45
C THR A 48 -46.37 4.67 -2.79
N HIS A 49 -46.08 5.78 -3.46
CA HIS A 49 -45.38 5.82 -4.74
C HIS A 49 -44.16 4.87 -4.71
N ILE A 50 -44.26 3.71 -5.37
CA ILE A 50 -43.09 2.93 -5.77
C ILE A 50 -42.75 3.48 -7.16
N PHE A 51 -41.73 4.32 -7.21
CA PHE A 51 -41.17 4.78 -8.48
C PHE A 51 -40.65 3.57 -9.27
N ALA A 52 -40.68 3.66 -10.60
CA ALA A 52 -40.09 2.67 -11.49
C ALA A 52 -38.63 2.40 -11.08
N ALA A 53 -38.28 1.10 -10.97
CA ALA A 53 -36.95 0.52 -10.72
C ALA A 53 -35.80 1.52 -10.45
N ASP A 54 -35.43 1.71 -9.18
CA ASP A 54 -34.13 2.31 -8.85
C ASP A 54 -33.03 1.37 -9.35
N GLU A 55 -32.38 1.74 -10.46
CA GLU A 55 -31.17 1.06 -10.92
C GLU A 55 -30.01 1.47 -10.00
N PRO A 56 -29.36 0.52 -9.31
CA PRO A 56 -28.29 0.87 -8.39
C PRO A 56 -27.14 1.56 -9.14
N GLN A 57 -26.63 2.64 -8.56
CA GLN A 57 -25.52 3.42 -9.08
C GLN A 57 -24.30 3.19 -8.19
N VAL A 58 -23.11 3.07 -8.76
CA VAL A 58 -21.87 2.99 -7.99
C VAL A 58 -21.20 4.35 -7.91
N THR A 59 -20.73 4.69 -6.71
CA THR A 59 -19.74 5.75 -6.53
C THR A 59 -18.39 5.09 -6.29
N LEU A 60 -17.45 5.30 -7.21
CA LEU A 60 -16.06 4.94 -7.00
C LEU A 60 -15.34 6.11 -6.33
N SER A 61 -14.70 5.84 -5.20
CA SER A 61 -13.90 6.79 -4.45
C SER A 61 -12.52 6.21 -4.15
N TYR A 62 -11.58 7.07 -3.76
CA TYR A 62 -10.30 6.62 -3.21
C TYR A 62 -9.95 7.36 -1.92
N TYR A 63 -9.12 6.71 -1.12
CA TYR A 63 -8.44 7.29 0.03
C TYR A 63 -7.05 6.65 0.15
N SER A 64 -6.22 7.18 1.04
CA SER A 64 -4.86 6.70 1.27
C SER A 64 -4.54 6.65 2.77
N LEU A 65 -3.37 6.11 3.13
CA LEU A 65 -2.94 6.01 4.52
C LEU A 65 -2.92 7.38 5.23
N TRP A 66 -2.59 8.45 4.51
CA TRP A 66 -2.48 9.80 5.06
C TRP A 66 -3.69 10.69 4.78
N ASN A 67 -4.57 10.28 3.88
CA ASN A 67 -5.85 10.94 3.63
C ASN A 67 -6.95 9.90 3.70
N THR A 68 -7.57 9.76 4.88
CA THR A 68 -8.60 8.77 5.15
C THR A 68 -10.01 9.19 4.70
N THR A 69 -10.17 10.40 4.17
CA THR A 69 -11.48 10.87 3.68
C THR A 69 -11.68 10.38 2.24
N PRO A 70 -12.70 9.56 1.95
CA PRO A 70 -12.96 9.11 0.59
C PRO A 70 -13.26 10.29 -0.33
N THR A 71 -12.59 10.30 -1.49
CA THR A 71 -12.79 11.30 -2.54
C THR A 71 -13.30 10.62 -3.80
N PRO A 72 -14.44 11.05 -4.36
CA PRO A 72 -15.02 10.41 -5.53
C PRO A 72 -14.16 10.63 -6.77
N ILE A 73 -14.10 9.62 -7.62
CA ILE A 73 -13.32 9.61 -8.86
C ILE A 73 -14.14 9.13 -10.05
N SER A 74 -13.68 9.48 -11.24
CA SER A 74 -14.30 9.11 -12.52
C SER A 74 -13.21 8.69 -13.51
N SER A 75 -13.61 8.19 -14.68
CA SER A 75 -12.68 7.84 -15.75
C SER A 75 -11.75 9.00 -16.10
N GLY A 76 -10.46 8.71 -16.32
CA GLY A 76 -9.42 9.72 -16.56
C GLY A 76 -8.85 10.37 -15.29
N ALA A 77 -9.26 9.94 -14.08
CA ALA A 77 -8.72 10.47 -12.84
C ALA A 77 -7.23 10.14 -12.66
N HIS A 78 -6.50 11.07 -12.06
CA HIS A 78 -5.12 10.86 -11.62
C HIS A 78 -5.09 10.91 -10.09
N ILE A 79 -4.83 9.76 -9.47
CA ILE A 79 -4.81 9.61 -8.02
C ILE A 79 -3.44 9.14 -7.56
N SER A 80 -3.02 9.59 -6.38
CA SER A 80 -1.76 9.18 -5.80
C SER A 80 -1.76 9.22 -4.27
N GLY A 81 -0.97 8.36 -3.65
CA GLY A 81 -0.76 8.33 -2.20
C GLY A 81 -0.04 7.08 -1.72
N ASP A 82 0.29 7.04 -0.44
CA ASP A 82 0.77 5.83 0.24
C ASP A 82 -0.42 4.91 0.54
N HIS A 83 -0.40 3.68 0.05
CA HIS A 83 -1.54 2.75 0.02
C HIS A 83 -2.81 3.37 -0.57
N VAL A 84 -2.85 3.57 -1.89
CA VAL A 84 -4.08 4.00 -2.55
C VAL A 84 -5.12 2.87 -2.48
N ILE A 85 -6.20 3.12 -1.76
CA ILE A 85 -7.32 2.19 -1.61
C ILE A 85 -8.50 2.73 -2.41
N LEU A 86 -9.02 1.91 -3.31
CA LEU A 86 -10.28 2.20 -4.00
C LEU A 86 -11.44 1.66 -3.17
N LEU A 87 -12.50 2.45 -3.08
CA LEU A 87 -13.76 2.14 -2.42
C LEU A 87 -14.88 2.28 -3.45
N ALA A 88 -15.60 1.20 -3.73
CA ALA A 88 -16.80 1.25 -4.54
C ALA A 88 -18.01 1.03 -3.64
N GLU A 89 -18.98 1.94 -3.73
CA GLU A 89 -20.22 1.91 -2.93
C GLU A 89 -21.44 1.99 -3.85
N TRP A 90 -22.31 0.98 -3.78
CA TRP A 90 -23.55 0.94 -4.54
C TRP A 90 -24.71 1.53 -3.75
N VAL A 91 -25.51 2.38 -4.41
CA VAL A 91 -26.72 2.99 -3.84
C VAL A 91 -27.89 2.80 -4.81
N PRO A 92 -29.05 2.30 -4.37
CA PRO A 92 -29.39 1.93 -2.99
C PRO A 92 -28.87 0.55 -2.58
N SER A 93 -28.31 0.45 -1.36
CA SER A 93 -27.67 -0.77 -0.85
C SER A 93 -28.63 -1.95 -0.68
N ALA A 94 -29.90 -1.69 -0.43
CA ALA A 94 -30.92 -2.73 -0.21
C ALA A 94 -31.17 -3.63 -1.44
N LEU A 95 -30.72 -3.21 -2.63
CA LEU A 95 -30.86 -4.00 -3.86
C LEU A 95 -29.67 -4.92 -4.12
N ILE A 96 -28.56 -4.75 -3.40
CA ILE A 96 -27.29 -5.43 -3.63
C ILE A 96 -27.16 -6.64 -2.70
N ASP A 97 -26.79 -7.79 -3.27
CA ASP A 97 -26.46 -9.02 -2.53
C ASP A 97 -24.94 -9.18 -2.39
N ASN A 98 -24.20 -8.92 -3.47
CA ASN A 98 -22.74 -9.07 -3.53
C ASN A 98 -22.13 -8.03 -4.46
N THR A 99 -20.88 -7.66 -4.20
CA THR A 99 -20.12 -6.72 -5.03
C THR A 99 -18.73 -7.28 -5.30
N SER A 100 -18.23 -7.13 -6.53
CA SER A 100 -16.84 -7.35 -6.90
C SER A 100 -16.22 -6.12 -7.52
N ILE A 101 -14.91 -5.98 -7.34
CA ILE A 101 -14.09 -4.97 -7.99
C ILE A 101 -12.89 -5.64 -8.62
N GLU A 102 -12.63 -5.30 -9.88
CA GLU A 102 -11.47 -5.76 -10.64
C GLU A 102 -10.68 -4.54 -11.13
N VAL A 103 -9.38 -4.51 -10.84
CA VAL A 103 -8.46 -3.46 -11.27
C VAL A 103 -7.44 -4.09 -12.20
N HIS A 104 -7.52 -3.76 -13.48
CA HIS A 104 -6.62 -4.26 -14.51
C HIS A 104 -5.64 -3.17 -14.94
N ALA A 105 -4.34 -3.43 -14.86
CA ALA A 105 -3.31 -2.55 -15.39
C ALA A 105 -2.84 -3.07 -16.76
N PRO A 106 -3.12 -2.40 -17.90
CA PRO A 106 -2.67 -2.90 -19.20
C PRO A 106 -1.14 -2.86 -19.38
N ALA A 107 -0.47 -1.90 -18.72
CA ALA A 107 0.98 -1.70 -18.81
C ALA A 107 1.78 -2.68 -17.93
N ILE A 108 1.15 -3.21 -16.88
CA ILE A 108 1.74 -4.20 -15.97
C ILE A 108 0.73 -5.35 -15.94
N PRO A 109 0.96 -6.51 -16.57
CA PRO A 109 -0.06 -7.56 -16.80
C PRO A 109 -0.50 -8.28 -15.50
N ILE A 110 -1.04 -7.50 -14.58
CA ILE A 110 -1.52 -7.82 -13.26
C ILE A 110 -2.96 -7.31 -13.21
N THR A 111 -3.83 -8.18 -12.73
CA THR A 111 -5.21 -7.86 -12.40
C THR A 111 -5.40 -8.13 -10.92
N LEU A 112 -5.83 -7.11 -10.18
CA LEU A 112 -6.28 -7.27 -8.80
C LEU A 112 -7.78 -7.49 -8.80
N ASN A 113 -8.27 -8.35 -7.93
CA ASN A 113 -9.69 -8.53 -7.72
C ASN A 113 -10.00 -8.62 -6.23
N ASN A 114 -11.22 -8.23 -5.87
CA ASN A 114 -11.78 -8.49 -4.56
C ASN A 114 -13.29 -8.64 -4.66
N GLU A 115 -13.88 -9.40 -3.75
CA GLU A 115 -15.31 -9.67 -3.69
C GLU A 115 -15.81 -9.51 -2.25
N SER A 116 -17.03 -9.00 -2.07
CA SER A 116 -17.70 -8.92 -0.77
C SER A 116 -19.18 -9.25 -0.90
N LEU A 117 -19.75 -9.73 0.20
CA LEU A 117 -21.19 -9.97 0.37
C LEU A 117 -21.91 -8.72 0.88
N SER A 118 -21.50 -7.55 0.40
CA SER A 118 -22.01 -6.23 0.82
C SER A 118 -22.12 -5.29 -0.38
N GLU A 119 -22.80 -4.17 -0.17
CA GLU A 119 -22.97 -3.07 -1.12
C GLU A 119 -21.68 -2.28 -1.40
N SER A 120 -20.71 -2.38 -0.49
CA SER A 120 -19.44 -1.69 -0.57
C SER A 120 -18.28 -2.67 -0.64
N ILE A 121 -17.26 -2.35 -1.43
CA ILE A 121 -16.02 -3.12 -1.53
C ILE A 121 -14.82 -2.19 -1.55
N THR A 122 -13.72 -2.62 -0.93
CA THR A 122 -12.44 -1.93 -1.01
C THR A 122 -11.38 -2.80 -1.65
N ILE A 123 -10.43 -2.21 -2.37
CA ILE A 123 -9.25 -2.90 -2.87
C ILE A 123 -8.00 -2.03 -2.70
N ASP A 124 -6.96 -2.61 -2.11
CA ASP A 124 -5.65 -1.97 -1.98
C ASP A 124 -4.87 -2.17 -3.28
N THR A 125 -4.59 -1.06 -3.96
CA THR A 125 -3.93 -1.06 -5.26
C THR A 125 -2.41 -1.18 -5.16
N ARG A 126 -1.83 -1.15 -3.95
CA ARG A 126 -0.38 -1.33 -3.75
C ARG A 126 0.12 -2.66 -4.29
N SER A 127 -0.75 -3.68 -4.31
CA SER A 127 -0.46 -5.00 -4.89
C SER A 127 -0.23 -5.00 -6.41
N LEU A 128 -0.52 -3.88 -7.11
CA LEU A 128 -0.10 -3.70 -8.50
C LEU A 128 1.42 -3.72 -8.65
N GLY A 129 2.16 -3.38 -7.59
CA GLY A 129 3.61 -3.47 -7.55
C GLY A 129 4.35 -2.48 -8.45
N ASN A 130 3.66 -1.55 -9.10
CA ASN A 130 4.20 -0.37 -9.77
C ASN A 130 3.03 0.58 -10.10
N ASN A 131 3.35 1.83 -10.43
CA ASN A 131 2.38 2.84 -10.83
C ASN A 131 1.93 2.63 -12.28
N ALA A 132 0.62 2.64 -12.50
CA ALA A 132 0.06 2.41 -13.83
C ALA A 132 -1.31 3.06 -14.02
N THR A 133 -1.60 3.33 -15.29
CA THR A 133 -2.97 3.59 -15.74
C THR A 133 -3.73 2.27 -15.77
N CYS A 134 -4.86 2.24 -15.08
CA CYS A 134 -5.68 1.07 -14.85
C CYS A 134 -7.09 1.25 -15.41
N VAL A 135 -7.74 0.12 -15.66
CA VAL A 135 -9.18 0.01 -15.91
C VAL A 135 -9.79 -0.66 -14.70
N VAL A 136 -10.82 -0.05 -14.12
CA VAL A 136 -11.52 -0.58 -12.94
C VAL A 136 -12.92 -1.01 -13.37
N ASN A 137 -13.24 -2.28 -13.19
CA ASN A 137 -14.57 -2.82 -13.42
C ASN A 137 -15.21 -3.18 -12.08
N VAL A 138 -16.35 -2.58 -11.75
CA VAL A 138 -17.11 -2.88 -10.53
C VAL A 138 -18.38 -3.61 -10.93
N THR A 139 -18.61 -4.80 -10.40
CA THR A 139 -19.82 -5.58 -10.66
C THR A 139 -20.62 -5.75 -9.38
N ALA A 140 -21.94 -5.59 -9.44
CA ALA A 140 -22.85 -5.93 -8.36
C ALA A 140 -23.85 -6.99 -8.81
N TRP A 141 -24.11 -7.96 -7.93
CA TRP A 141 -25.20 -8.91 -8.06
C TRP A 141 -26.36 -8.43 -7.21
N LEU A 142 -27.52 -8.33 -7.84
CA LEU A 142 -28.74 -7.84 -7.21
C LEU A 142 -29.52 -8.98 -6.57
N THR A 143 -30.31 -8.66 -5.55
CA THR A 143 -31.18 -9.62 -4.84
C THR A 143 -32.22 -10.31 -5.75
N ASN A 144 -32.47 -9.75 -6.94
CA ASN A 144 -33.33 -10.34 -7.97
C ASN A 144 -32.61 -11.35 -8.89
N GLY A 145 -31.31 -11.58 -8.69
CA GLY A 145 -30.47 -12.50 -9.46
C GLY A 145 -29.85 -11.92 -10.73
N THR A 146 -30.06 -10.63 -11.04
CA THR A 146 -29.38 -9.93 -12.15
C THR A 146 -28.03 -9.38 -11.69
N ALA A 147 -27.12 -9.12 -12.64
CA ALA A 147 -25.85 -8.47 -12.37
C ALA A 147 -25.72 -7.19 -13.21
N ILE A 148 -25.15 -6.16 -12.61
CA ILE A 148 -24.83 -4.89 -13.26
C ILE A 148 -23.34 -4.61 -13.09
N SER A 149 -22.73 -3.92 -14.05
CA SER A 149 -21.32 -3.59 -14.03
C SER A 149 -21.07 -2.18 -14.52
N GLU A 150 -20.18 -1.45 -13.86
CA GLU A 150 -19.70 -0.14 -14.28
C GLU A 150 -18.19 -0.17 -14.52
N LEU A 151 -17.76 0.42 -15.63
CA LEU A 151 -16.38 0.43 -16.08
C LEU A 151 -15.81 1.85 -16.00
N PHE A 152 -14.73 2.01 -15.24
CA PHE A 152 -13.95 3.24 -15.16
C PHE A 152 -12.63 3.05 -15.91
N SER A 153 -12.40 3.85 -16.94
CA SER A 153 -11.21 3.74 -17.79
C SER A 153 -10.19 4.83 -17.47
N ASP A 154 -8.94 4.59 -17.86
CA ASP A 154 -7.87 5.60 -17.85
C ASP A 154 -7.59 6.21 -16.47
N ILE A 155 -7.77 5.44 -15.38
CA ILE A 155 -7.45 5.90 -14.03
C ILE A 155 -5.96 5.68 -13.79
N PHE A 156 -5.18 6.75 -13.66
CA PHE A 156 -3.79 6.64 -13.20
C PHE A 156 -3.74 6.45 -11.69
N ILE A 157 -3.14 5.34 -11.26
CA ILE A 157 -2.99 4.97 -9.85
C ILE A 157 -1.50 5.06 -9.48
N GLY A 158 -1.16 6.08 -8.70
CA GLY A 158 0.19 6.31 -8.18
C GLY A 158 0.33 5.89 -6.72
N ASN A 159 0.75 4.66 -6.46
CA ASN A 159 1.19 4.25 -5.14
C ASN A 159 2.58 4.80 -4.81
N PHE A 160 2.78 5.14 -3.55
CA PHE A 160 4.09 5.40 -3.01
C PHE A 160 4.69 4.10 -2.49
N PHE A 161 5.91 3.81 -2.92
CA PHE A 161 6.66 2.63 -2.52
C PHE A 161 7.90 3.04 -1.75
N VAL A 162 8.31 2.18 -0.82
CA VAL A 162 9.53 2.40 -0.04
C VAL A 162 10.61 1.53 -0.67
N PRO A 163 11.78 2.09 -1.01
CA PRO A 163 12.84 1.29 -1.59
C PRO A 163 13.34 0.24 -0.60
N SER A 164 13.80 -0.88 -1.13
CA SER A 164 14.40 -1.96 -0.36
C SER A 164 15.88 -2.07 -0.68
N VAL A 165 16.70 -2.32 0.34
CA VAL A 165 18.14 -2.55 0.22
C VAL A 165 18.52 -3.79 1.02
N SER A 166 19.46 -4.57 0.51
CA SER A 166 20.03 -5.72 1.20
C SER A 166 21.54 -5.71 1.05
N LEU A 167 22.25 -5.71 2.18
CA LEU A 167 23.69 -5.66 2.24
C LEU A 167 24.27 -7.06 2.03
N LEU A 168 25.22 -7.19 1.09
CA LEU A 168 25.85 -8.46 0.73
C LEU A 168 27.22 -8.63 1.39
N THR A 169 28.03 -7.56 1.39
CA THR A 169 29.35 -7.52 2.05
C THR A 169 29.50 -6.21 2.82
N PRO A 170 30.06 -6.24 4.05
CA PRO A 170 30.69 -7.37 4.74
C PRO A 170 29.71 -8.40 5.32
N THR A 171 30.18 -9.64 5.47
CA THR A 171 29.48 -10.70 6.21
C THR A 171 30.02 -10.81 7.63
N GLY A 172 29.29 -11.46 8.55
CA GLY A 172 29.72 -11.59 9.96
C GLY A 172 31.04 -12.35 10.18
N SER A 173 31.54 -13.08 9.19
CA SER A 173 32.84 -13.76 9.22
C SER A 173 33.96 -12.99 8.50
N SER A 174 33.67 -11.79 8.01
CA SER A 174 34.63 -10.97 7.27
C SER A 174 35.73 -10.43 8.18
N ILE A 175 36.98 -10.55 7.74
CA ILE A 175 38.17 -9.95 8.37
C ILE A 175 38.83 -9.07 7.30
N TRP A 176 38.73 -7.76 7.44
CA TRP A 176 39.14 -6.79 6.42
C TRP A 176 40.44 -6.07 6.79
N THR A 177 41.36 -6.04 5.84
CA THR A 177 42.63 -5.29 5.90
C THR A 177 42.85 -4.63 4.54
N GLY A 178 43.51 -3.47 4.48
CA GLY A 178 43.67 -2.75 3.21
C GLY A 178 42.35 -2.28 2.59
N VAL A 179 42.26 -2.42 1.27
CA VAL A 179 41.10 -1.98 0.47
C VAL A 179 40.16 -3.14 0.23
N ASN A 180 38.88 -2.94 0.56
CA ASN A 180 37.83 -3.94 0.43
C ASN A 180 36.58 -3.33 -0.24
N VAL A 181 35.66 -4.18 -0.70
CA VAL A 181 34.43 -3.73 -1.37
C VAL A 181 33.22 -4.02 -0.49
N ILE A 182 32.51 -2.96 -0.14
CA ILE A 182 31.15 -3.02 0.40
C ILE A 182 30.20 -3.17 -0.78
N SER A 183 29.28 -4.11 -0.74
CA SER A 183 28.33 -4.36 -1.83
C SER A 183 26.95 -4.67 -1.29
N TRP A 184 25.93 -4.22 -2.02
CA TRP A 184 24.52 -4.40 -1.68
C TRP A 184 23.70 -4.63 -2.94
N THR A 185 22.44 -5.01 -2.77
CA THR A 185 21.41 -4.95 -3.80
C THR A 185 20.32 -4.00 -3.34
N ALA A 186 19.61 -3.40 -4.28
CA ALA A 186 18.45 -2.58 -3.98
C ALA A 186 17.40 -2.69 -5.08
N THR A 187 16.15 -2.53 -4.68
CA THR A 187 14.98 -2.63 -5.55
C THR A 187 13.94 -1.61 -5.12
N ASP A 188 13.31 -0.98 -6.09
CA ASP A 188 12.10 -0.20 -5.88
C ASP A 188 11.00 -0.67 -6.85
N PRO A 189 9.77 -0.89 -6.38
CA PRO A 189 8.62 -1.15 -7.26
C PRO A 189 8.41 -0.08 -8.35
N ASN A 190 8.72 1.20 -8.06
CA ASN A 190 8.72 2.29 -9.02
C ASN A 190 10.00 2.31 -9.87
N ILE A 191 10.00 1.55 -10.96
CA ILE A 191 11.18 1.44 -11.85
C ILE A 191 11.62 2.74 -12.54
N ALA A 192 10.79 3.79 -12.51
CA ALA A 192 11.11 5.08 -13.11
C ALA A 192 11.94 5.99 -12.19
N GLU A 193 12.04 5.65 -10.90
CA GLU A 193 12.76 6.44 -9.90
C GLU A 193 14.23 6.02 -9.84
N THR A 194 15.10 7.01 -9.58
CA THR A 194 16.54 6.76 -9.43
C THR A 194 16.87 6.59 -7.96
N LEU A 195 17.48 5.45 -7.62
CA LEU A 195 17.93 5.18 -6.26
C LEU A 195 19.32 5.75 -6.02
N THR A 196 19.50 6.32 -4.83
CA THR A 196 20.80 6.77 -4.32
C THR A 196 21.10 6.10 -2.98
N PHE A 197 22.38 5.99 -2.65
CA PHE A 197 22.85 5.26 -1.47
C PHE A 197 23.83 6.05 -0.62
N ASP A 198 23.64 5.97 0.68
CA ASP A 198 24.58 6.46 1.69
C ASP A 198 25.11 5.30 2.51
N VAL A 199 26.41 5.31 2.81
CA VAL A 199 27.10 4.25 3.55
C VAL A 199 27.65 4.82 4.84
N PHE A 200 27.37 4.10 5.93
CA PHE A 200 27.77 4.48 7.27
C PHE A 200 28.54 3.35 7.96
N LEU A 201 29.48 3.73 8.82
CA LEU A 201 30.28 2.87 9.66
C LEU A 201 29.92 3.08 11.13
N SER A 202 29.72 1.99 11.86
CA SER A 202 29.62 1.98 13.31
C SER A 202 30.84 1.28 13.91
N SER A 203 31.48 1.91 14.90
CA SER A 203 32.54 1.33 15.72
C SER A 203 32.11 0.99 17.16
N ASP A 204 30.82 1.13 17.49
CA ASP A 204 30.28 0.97 18.84
C ASP A 204 29.11 -0.03 18.90
N SER A 205 29.21 -1.09 18.09
CA SER A 205 28.18 -2.14 17.97
C SER A 205 26.81 -1.66 17.47
N GLY A 206 26.76 -0.52 16.78
CA GLY A 206 25.56 0.01 16.13
C GLY A 206 24.83 1.05 16.96
N GLN A 207 25.48 1.61 17.99
CA GLN A 207 24.90 2.68 18.81
C GLN A 207 24.98 4.03 18.09
N SER A 208 26.05 4.27 17.33
CA SER A 208 26.23 5.43 16.48
C SER A 208 26.82 5.04 15.12
N TYR A 209 26.54 5.87 14.11
CA TYR A 209 26.96 5.65 12.74
C TYR A 209 27.61 6.92 12.20
N GLN A 210 28.83 6.79 11.72
CA GLN A 210 29.56 7.82 11.00
C GLN A 210 29.40 7.59 9.50
N GLU A 211 29.06 8.64 8.76
CA GLU A 211 29.00 8.58 7.30
C GLU A 211 30.40 8.41 6.70
N ILE A 212 30.52 7.49 5.74
CA ILE A 212 31.76 7.24 5.00
C ILE A 212 31.61 7.48 3.49
N ALA A 213 30.39 7.48 2.97
CA ALA A 213 30.05 7.88 1.62
C ALA A 213 28.57 8.29 1.53
N GLN A 214 28.24 9.17 0.60
CA GLN A 214 26.87 9.66 0.35
C GLN A 214 26.61 9.81 -1.15
N ASP A 215 25.33 9.88 -1.53
CA ASP A 215 24.86 10.15 -2.90
C ASP A 215 25.44 9.18 -3.96
N LEU A 216 25.68 7.92 -3.58
CA LEU A 216 26.19 6.92 -4.51
C LEU A 216 25.08 6.45 -5.45
N SER A 217 25.39 6.34 -6.75
CA SER A 217 24.51 5.68 -7.74
C SER A 217 24.84 4.20 -7.95
N ASN A 218 26.04 3.78 -7.52
CA ASN A 218 26.52 2.41 -7.67
C ASN A 218 26.08 1.57 -6.45
N MET A 219 25.89 0.28 -6.65
CA MET A 219 25.55 -0.68 -5.58
C MET A 219 26.78 -1.27 -4.86
N SER A 220 27.90 -0.56 -4.93
CA SER A 220 29.16 -0.95 -4.31
C SER A 220 30.03 0.24 -3.98
N LEU A 221 30.80 0.14 -2.90
CA LEU A 221 31.79 1.12 -2.46
C LEU A 221 33.12 0.42 -2.20
N GLU A 222 34.18 0.87 -2.88
CA GLU A 222 35.54 0.52 -2.54
C GLU A 222 35.98 1.36 -1.34
N TRP A 223 36.40 0.71 -0.25
CA TRP A 223 36.70 1.36 1.00
C TRP A 223 38.01 0.85 1.60
N ASN A 224 38.86 1.79 2.02
CA ASN A 224 40.13 1.51 2.66
C ASN A 224 39.97 1.44 4.19
N THR A 225 40.17 0.26 4.76
CA THR A 225 40.06 0.00 6.20
C THR A 225 41.37 0.17 6.97
N THR A 226 42.47 0.58 6.34
CA THR A 226 43.79 0.67 7.02
C THR A 226 43.81 1.63 8.20
N GLY A 227 42.90 2.61 8.23
CA GLY A 227 42.79 3.59 9.32
C GLY A 227 42.06 3.07 10.56
N LEU A 228 41.49 1.87 10.51
CA LEU A 228 40.72 1.29 11.62
C LEU A 228 41.60 0.52 12.60
N ILE A 229 41.12 0.42 13.83
CA ILE A 229 41.77 -0.33 14.90
C ILE A 229 41.69 -1.82 14.55
N LYS A 230 42.87 -2.44 14.47
CA LYS A 230 42.99 -3.86 14.15
C LYS A 230 42.30 -4.72 15.20
N ASN A 231 41.56 -5.72 14.73
CA ASN A 231 40.82 -6.69 15.55
C ASN A 231 39.65 -6.08 16.36
N ASP A 232 39.23 -4.86 16.04
CA ASP A 232 38.00 -4.28 16.60
C ASP A 232 36.78 -4.69 15.76
N THR A 233 35.59 -4.52 16.33
CA THR A 233 34.33 -4.93 15.72
C THR A 233 33.59 -3.74 15.11
N TYR A 234 33.26 -3.85 13.83
CA TYR A 234 32.58 -2.82 13.07
C TYR A 234 31.25 -3.32 12.49
N ARG A 235 30.37 -2.38 12.15
CA ARG A 235 29.13 -2.63 11.39
C ARG A 235 29.00 -1.60 10.28
N ILE A 236 28.51 -2.04 9.12
CA ILE A 236 28.16 -1.15 8.02
C ILE A 236 26.65 -1.02 7.99
N ARG A 237 26.17 0.20 7.73
CA ARG A 237 24.78 0.44 7.35
C ARG A 237 24.76 1.09 5.97
N VAL A 238 23.91 0.57 5.09
CA VAL A 238 23.62 1.21 3.81
C VAL A 238 22.19 1.70 3.85
N ARG A 239 22.01 2.98 3.56
CA ARG A 239 20.70 3.60 3.38
C ARG A 239 20.43 3.75 1.89
N VAL A 240 19.24 3.39 1.45
CA VAL A 240 18.72 3.65 0.10
C VAL A 240 17.66 4.75 0.18
N THR A 241 17.61 5.62 -0.82
CA THR A 241 16.53 6.58 -0.99
C THR A 241 16.18 6.79 -2.46
N ASP A 242 14.89 7.00 -2.74
CA ASP A 242 14.33 7.41 -4.03
C ASP A 242 14.16 8.96 -4.12
N GLY A 243 14.60 9.69 -3.09
CA GLY A 243 14.45 11.14 -2.93
C GLY A 243 13.26 11.57 -2.05
N ILE A 244 12.32 10.68 -1.76
CA ILE A 244 11.14 10.92 -0.91
C ILE A 244 11.14 9.96 0.28
N TYR A 245 11.23 8.65 0.00
CA TYR A 245 11.32 7.59 0.97
C TYR A 245 12.74 7.09 1.12
N SER A 246 13.01 6.47 2.26
CA SER A 246 14.30 5.84 2.51
C SER A 246 14.16 4.63 3.40
N ASN A 247 15.05 3.67 3.20
CA ASN A 247 15.17 2.48 4.01
C ASN A 247 16.66 2.20 4.25
N TYR A 248 16.99 1.30 5.17
CA TYR A 248 18.38 0.92 5.40
C TYR A 248 18.49 -0.56 5.74
N ASP A 249 19.67 -1.10 5.44
CA ASP A 249 20.09 -2.42 5.92
C ASP A 249 21.43 -2.31 6.64
N THR A 250 21.65 -3.17 7.63
CA THR A 250 22.83 -3.16 8.50
C THR A 250 23.51 -4.52 8.46
N SER A 251 24.82 -4.53 8.28
CA SER A 251 25.62 -5.75 8.29
C SER A 251 25.61 -6.38 9.68
N GLU A 252 25.90 -7.68 9.69
CA GLU A 252 26.45 -8.31 10.88
C GLU A 252 27.76 -7.65 11.32
N SER A 253 28.13 -7.88 12.57
CA SER A 253 29.42 -7.46 13.10
C SER A 253 30.57 -8.16 12.37
N PHE A 254 31.57 -7.41 11.91
CA PHE A 254 32.77 -7.93 11.25
C PHE A 254 34.03 -7.30 11.83
N ILE A 255 35.19 -7.89 11.54
CA ILE A 255 36.49 -7.41 12.03
C ILE A 255 37.19 -6.62 10.93
N ALA A 256 37.78 -5.48 11.26
CA ALA A 256 38.57 -4.70 10.31
C ALA A 256 39.79 -4.04 10.96
N GLY A 257 40.65 -3.46 10.12
CA GLY A 257 41.68 -2.53 10.55
C GLY A 257 43.10 -3.08 10.57
N ASP A 258 44.05 -2.16 10.45
CA ASP A 258 45.49 -2.44 10.46
C ASP A 258 46.21 -1.70 11.59
N VAL A 259 45.54 -0.76 12.28
CA VAL A 259 46.13 0.04 13.35
C VAL A 259 46.24 -0.78 14.63
N ILE A 260 47.46 -1.05 15.07
CA ILE A 260 47.72 -1.71 16.35
C ILE A 260 47.77 -0.64 17.45
N ILE A 261 46.78 -0.64 18.34
CA ILE A 261 46.90 0.06 19.62
C ILE A 261 47.75 -0.77 20.57
N THR A 262 49.02 -0.40 20.71
CA THR A 262 49.82 -0.89 21.84
C THR A 262 49.22 -0.27 23.10
N PRO A 263 48.84 -1.07 24.12
CA PRO A 263 48.50 -0.48 25.40
C PRO A 263 49.73 0.31 25.83
N THR A 264 49.59 1.64 25.89
CA THR A 264 50.60 2.47 26.52
C THR A 264 50.55 2.10 27.99
N THR A 265 51.37 1.15 28.40
CA THR A 265 51.73 1.00 29.80
C THR A 265 52.44 2.29 30.14
N THR A 266 51.72 3.22 30.76
CA THR A 266 52.34 4.34 31.45
C THR A 266 53.26 3.73 32.50
N GLU A 267 54.54 3.60 32.19
CA GLU A 267 55.57 3.34 33.18
C GLU A 267 55.62 4.58 34.08
N THR A 268 54.87 4.52 35.17
CA THR A 268 55.05 5.42 36.31
C THR A 268 56.48 5.20 36.81
N THR A 269 57.39 6.08 36.38
CA THR A 269 58.74 6.18 36.94
C THR A 269 58.60 6.56 38.40
N THR A 270 58.55 5.55 39.27
CA THR A 270 58.56 5.73 40.72
C THR A 270 59.97 6.13 41.11
N THR A 271 60.22 7.44 41.26
CA THR A 271 61.42 7.93 41.93
C THR A 271 61.36 7.54 43.39
N THR A 272 62.14 6.53 43.77
CA THR A 272 62.31 6.08 45.14
C THR A 272 62.96 7.18 45.98
N THR A 273 62.20 7.85 46.85
CA THR A 273 62.75 8.56 48.01
C THR A 273 62.10 7.99 49.26
N SER A 274 62.95 7.39 50.10
CA SER A 274 62.65 6.73 51.35
C SER A 274 62.01 7.66 52.37
N THR A 275 60.84 7.30 52.92
CA THR A 275 60.47 7.49 54.34
C THR A 275 59.29 6.58 54.73
N THR A 276 59.57 5.62 55.61
CA THR A 276 58.75 5.07 56.74
C THR A 276 57.29 4.62 56.50
N PRO A 277 56.89 3.39 56.93
CA PRO A 277 55.60 2.82 56.60
C PRO A 277 54.48 3.41 57.47
N THR A 278 53.34 3.74 56.86
CA THR A 278 52.05 3.80 57.56
C THR A 278 51.05 3.00 56.75
N THR A 279 50.78 1.79 57.23
CA THR A 279 49.76 0.87 56.74
C THR A 279 48.39 1.53 56.83
N THR A 280 47.78 1.85 55.69
CA THR A 280 46.36 2.22 55.64
C THR A 280 45.54 0.99 55.28
N SER A 281 44.92 0.42 56.32
CA SER A 281 43.89 -0.62 56.24
C SER A 281 42.70 -0.14 55.38
N PRO A 282 42.00 -1.05 54.65
CA PRO A 282 40.73 -0.76 53.96
C PRO A 282 39.63 -0.16 54.86
N ASP A 283 39.83 -0.13 56.18
CA ASP A 283 38.96 0.54 57.15
C ASP A 283 38.88 2.06 56.97
N VAL A 284 39.94 2.73 56.46
CA VAL A 284 39.97 4.20 56.41
C VAL A 284 39.08 4.76 55.29
N ILE A 285 39.05 4.10 54.13
CA ILE A 285 38.17 4.50 53.02
C ILE A 285 36.71 4.26 53.41
N THR A 286 36.42 3.11 54.03
CA THR A 286 35.07 2.77 54.52
C THR A 286 34.61 3.72 55.63
N ALA A 287 35.50 4.08 56.57
CA ALA A 287 35.21 5.07 57.61
C ALA A 287 34.97 6.48 57.03
N ALA A 288 35.73 6.89 56.01
CA ALA A 288 35.54 8.17 55.35
C ALA A 288 34.16 8.27 54.66
N PHE A 289 33.69 7.20 54.03
CA PHE A 289 32.34 7.14 53.43
C PHE A 289 31.23 7.21 54.48
N ILE A 290 31.37 6.51 55.61
CA ILE A 290 30.36 6.55 56.69
C ILE A 290 30.27 7.95 57.33
N VAL A 291 31.42 8.60 57.57
CA VAL A 291 31.45 9.97 58.11
C VAL A 291 30.80 10.96 57.13
N ALA A 292 31.08 10.86 55.83
CA ALA A 292 30.46 11.72 54.83
C ALA A 292 28.93 11.56 54.78
N ALA A 293 28.43 10.31 54.86
CA ALA A 293 26.99 10.02 54.85
C ALA A 293 26.26 10.55 56.09
N ILE A 294 26.89 10.50 57.28
CA ILE A 294 26.33 11.05 58.52
C ILE A 294 26.25 12.58 58.44
N ILE A 295 27.30 13.23 57.92
CA ILE A 295 27.33 14.69 57.76
C ILE A 295 26.24 15.14 56.77
N SER A 296 26.09 14.46 55.63
CA SER A 296 25.03 14.81 54.66
C SER A 296 23.62 14.62 55.22
N SER A 297 23.41 13.57 56.02
CA SER A 297 22.13 13.29 56.68
C SER A 297 21.79 14.36 57.73
N GLY A 298 22.77 14.76 58.56
CA GLY A 298 22.60 15.82 59.56
C GLY A 298 22.26 17.18 58.94
N ILE A 299 22.89 17.54 57.82
CA ILE A 299 22.59 18.77 57.09
C ILE A 299 21.16 18.75 56.56
N MET A 300 20.71 17.63 55.97
CA MET A 300 19.33 17.50 55.49
C MET A 300 18.30 17.58 56.62
N ALA A 301 18.58 16.98 57.78
CA ALA A 301 17.69 17.08 58.94
C ALA A 301 17.54 18.53 59.45
N ILE A 302 18.63 19.31 59.46
CA ILE A 302 18.62 20.72 59.84
C ILE A 302 17.81 21.55 58.82
N VAL A 303 18.01 21.30 57.52
CA VAL A 303 17.24 21.98 56.46
C VAL A 303 15.74 21.69 56.61
N VAL A 304 15.36 20.43 56.80
CA VAL A 304 13.96 20.04 57.02
C VAL A 304 13.39 20.68 58.28
N TYR A 305 14.14 20.75 59.38
CA TYR A 305 13.70 21.42 60.61
C TYR A 305 13.42 22.91 60.39
N TYR A 306 14.32 23.62 59.70
CA TYR A 306 14.13 25.06 59.42
C TYR A 306 13.00 25.32 58.43
N VAL A 307 12.82 24.44 57.44
CA VAL A 307 11.67 24.51 56.54
C VAL A 307 10.39 24.26 57.32
N ALA A 308 10.30 23.21 58.14
CA ALA A 308 9.11 22.92 58.95
C ALA A 308 8.76 24.06 59.93
N ARG A 309 9.76 24.65 60.59
CA ARG A 309 9.58 25.80 61.51
C ARG A 309 9.10 27.08 60.82
N LYS A 310 9.27 27.21 59.51
CA LYS A 310 8.76 28.37 58.76
C LYS A 310 7.27 28.24 58.42
N TRP A 311 6.71 27.03 58.51
CA TRP A 311 5.33 26.71 58.11
C TRP A 311 4.38 26.43 59.28
N PHE A 312 4.90 26.40 60.52
CA PHE A 312 4.13 26.34 61.77
C PHE A 312 4.46 27.55 62.63
#